data_AF-A0A6B1IKK5-F1
#
_entry.id   AF-A0A6B1IKK5-F1
#
_cell.length_a   1.000
_cell.length_b   1.000
_cell.length_c   1.000
_cell.angle_alpha   90.00
_cell.angle_beta   90.00
_cell.angle_gamma   90.00
#
_symmetry.space_group_name_H-M   'P 1'
#
loop_
_entity.id
_entity.type
_entity.pdbx_description
1 polymer ?
#
loop_
_entity_poly.entity_id
_entity_poly.type
_entity_poly.pdbx_seq_one_letter_code
_entity_poly.pdbx_strand_id
1 'polypeptide(L)'
;MVEVPAVAVELVELLAVTLGAGAAAAVGVVLERFGLSAVSGGELVLGAWAVGMGLLALYVGLVGLGYEQALPRLRRLASGE
;
A
#
# COMPACT_ATOMS: atom_id res chain seq x y z
N MET A 1 9.89 10.79 -32.13
CA MET A 1 9.59 9.96 -30.94
C MET A 1 9.88 10.87 -29.75
N VAL A 2 8.90 11.14 -28.89
CA VAL A 2 9.11 12.05 -27.76
C VAL A 2 10.03 11.34 -26.76
N GLU A 3 11.27 11.81 -26.61
CA GLU A 3 12.18 11.33 -25.58
C GLU A 3 11.66 11.82 -24.24
N VAL A 4 10.91 10.97 -23.55
CA VAL A 4 10.48 11.25 -22.18
C VAL A 4 11.74 11.22 -21.31
N PRO A 5 12.05 12.30 -20.57
CA PRO A 5 13.23 12.33 -19.72
C PRO A 5 13.13 11.21 -18.68
N ALA A 6 14.25 10.52 -18.41
CA ALA A 6 14.29 9.37 -17.50
C ALA A 6 13.66 9.69 -16.12
N VAL A 7 13.88 10.91 -15.62
CA VAL A 7 13.30 11.43 -14.38
C VAL A 7 11.76 11.44 -14.42
N ALA A 8 11.13 11.78 -15.55
CA ALA A 8 9.66 11.79 -15.64
C ALA A 8 9.08 10.37 -15.59
N VAL A 9 9.78 9.38 -16.18
CA VAL A 9 9.39 7.97 -16.06
C VAL A 9 9.49 7.52 -14.60
N GLU A 10 10.60 7.83 -13.94
CA GLU A 10 10.81 7.47 -12.53
C GLU A 10 9.78 8.11 -11.59
N LEU A 11 9.40 9.37 -11.85
CA LEU A 11 8.33 10.05 -11.10
C LEU A 11 6.97 9.37 -11.26
N VAL A 12 6.63 8.94 -12.49
CA VAL A 12 5.38 8.21 -12.74
C VAL A 12 5.39 6.86 -12.04
N GLU A 13 6.50 6.13 -12.08
CA GLU A 13 6.64 4.87 -11.35
C GLU A 13 6.53 5.06 -9.84
N LEU A 14 7.18 6.09 -9.29
CA LEU A 14 7.09 6.40 -7.87
C LEU A 14 5.64 6.73 -7.48
N LEU A 15 4.95 7.57 -8.27
CA LEU A 15 3.53 7.86 -8.05
C LEU A 15 2.69 6.59 -8.09
N ALA A 16 2.90 5.71 -9.06
CA ALA A 16 2.18 4.44 -9.17
C ALA A 16 2.41 3.55 -7.93
N VAL A 17 3.65 3.42 -7.46
CA VAL A 17 3.99 2.64 -6.26
C VAL A 17 3.36 3.26 -5.01
N THR A 18 3.46 4.58 -4.83
CA THR A 18 2.87 5.27 -3.68
C THR A 18 1.35 5.17 -3.67
N LEU A 19 0.70 5.31 -4.82
CA LEU A 19 -0.75 5.12 -4.95
C LEU A 19 -1.15 3.68 -4.67
N GLY A 20 -0.40 2.70 -5.19
CA GLY A 20 -0.61 1.28 -4.91
C GLY A 20 -0.45 0.95 -3.43
N ALA A 21 0.59 1.49 -2.77
CA ALA A 21 0.82 1.39 -1.34
C ALA A 21 -0.37 1.96 -0.54
N GLY A 22 -0.81 3.17 -0.89
CA GLY A 22 -1.95 3.83 -0.26
C GLY A 22 -3.26 3.06 -0.45
N ALA A 23 -3.51 2.54 -1.66
CA ALA A 23 -4.69 1.74 -1.95
C ALA A 23 -4.70 0.43 -1.16
N ALA A 24 -3.58 -0.30 -1.11
CA ALA A 24 -3.46 -1.52 -0.32
C ALA A 24 -3.69 -1.25 1.17
N ALA A 25 -3.12 -0.17 1.70
CA ALA A 25 -3.34 0.23 3.09
C ALA A 25 -4.81 0.59 3.36
N ALA A 26 -5.46 1.33 2.46
CA ALA A 26 -6.87 1.69 2.58
C ALA A 26 -7.78 0.45 2.57
N VAL A 27 -7.53 -0.51 1.68
CA VAL A 27 -8.22 -1.81 1.66
C VAL A 27 -8.02 -2.55 2.98
N GLY A 28 -6.80 -2.55 3.50
CA GLY A 28 -6.49 -3.14 4.79
C GLY A 28 -7.31 -2.54 5.93
N VAL A 29 -7.39 -1.20 6.03
CA VAL A 29 -8.23 -0.52 7.04
C VAL A 29 -9.71 -0.86 6.90
N VAL A 30 -10.22 -0.96 5.67
CA VAL A 30 -11.63 -1.34 5.43
C VAL A 30 -11.89 -2.78 5.88
N LEU A 31 -10.98 -3.71 5.57
CA LEU A 31 -11.06 -5.10 6.00
C LEU A 31 -11.00 -5.25 7.52
N GLU A 32 -10.14 -4.48 8.20
CA GLU A 32 -10.10 -4.45 9.68
C GLU A 32 -11.44 -4.03 10.27
N ARG A 33 -12.02 -2.93 9.77
CA ARG A 33 -13.33 -2.43 10.24
C ARG A 33 -14.43 -3.45 10.01
N PHE A 34 -14.45 -4.07 8.83
CA PHE A 34 -15.40 -5.12 8.50
C PHE A 34 -15.21 -6.34 9.41
N GLY A 35 -13.98 -6.81 9.58
CA GLY A 35 -13.66 -7.98 10.38
C GLY A 35 -14.03 -7.80 11.86
N LEU A 36 -13.70 -6.65 12.44
CA LEU A 36 -14.10 -6.31 13.82
C LEU A 36 -15.62 -6.22 13.98
N SER A 37 -16.33 -5.70 12.96
CA SER A 37 -17.80 -5.69 12.94
C SER A 37 -18.38 -7.09 12.86
N ALA A 38 -17.80 -7.98 12.04
CA ALA A 38 -18.25 -9.36 11.91
C ALA A 38 -17.99 -10.17 13.20
N VAL A 39 -16.82 -10.01 13.82
CA VAL A 39 -16.51 -10.62 15.12
C VAL A 39 -17.51 -10.19 16.19
N SER A 40 -17.79 -8.88 16.29
CA SER A 40 -18.76 -8.37 17.25
C SER A 40 -20.20 -8.78 16.95
N GLY A 41 -20.52 -9.09 15.69
CA GLY A 41 -21.78 -9.70 15.26
C GLY A 41 -21.89 -11.22 15.46
N GLY A 42 -20.82 -11.88 15.92
CA GLY A 42 -20.79 -13.34 16.15
C GLY A 42 -20.27 -14.18 14.97
N GLU A 43 -19.93 -13.55 13.85
CA GLU A 43 -19.36 -14.21 12.67
C GLU A 43 -17.83 -14.35 12.78
N LEU A 44 -17.37 -15.18 13.71
CA LEU A 44 -15.96 -15.27 14.10
C LEU A 44 -15.03 -15.70 12.96
N VAL A 45 -15.42 -16.67 12.14
CA VAL A 45 -14.56 -17.20 11.06
C VAL A 45 -14.34 -16.14 9.98
N LEU A 46 -15.42 -15.51 9.52
CA LEU A 46 -15.35 -14.45 8.52
C LEU A 46 -14.62 -13.22 9.07
N GLY A 47 -14.92 -12.86 10.32
CA GLY A 47 -14.28 -11.74 10.99
C GLY A 47 -12.77 -11.92 11.17
N ALA A 48 -12.33 -13.10 11.64
CA ALA A 48 -10.92 -13.42 11.79
C ALA A 48 -10.19 -13.47 10.44
N TRP A 49 -10.83 -14.01 9.40
CA TRP A 49 -10.28 -14.01 8.04
C TRP A 49 -10.10 -12.58 7.52
N ALA A 50 -11.11 -11.73 7.69
CA ALA A 50 -11.07 -10.34 7.25
C ALA A 50 -9.99 -9.53 7.98
N VAL A 51 -9.86 -9.68 9.30
CA VAL A 51 -8.75 -9.07 10.08
C VAL A 51 -7.40 -9.61 9.59
N GLY A 52 -7.26 -10.92 9.38
CA GLY A 52 -6.01 -11.49 8.85
C GLY A 52 -5.61 -10.89 7.50
N MET A 53 -6.57 -10.77 6.57
CA MET A 53 -6.34 -10.15 5.27
C MET A 53 -6.13 -8.62 5.37
N GLY A 54 -6.79 -7.96 6.31
CA GLY A 54 -6.61 -6.55 6.62
C GLY A 54 -5.17 -6.25 7.03
N LEU A 55 -4.66 -6.98 8.01
CA LEU A 55 -3.26 -6.92 8.45
C LEU A 55 -2.28 -7.20 7.32
N LEU A 56 -2.53 -8.22 6.48
CA LEU A 56 -1.68 -8.51 5.33
C LEU A 56 -1.66 -7.36 4.32
N ALA A 57 -2.82 -6.80 3.97
CA ALA A 57 -2.92 -5.67 3.06
C ALA A 57 -2.23 -4.41 3.62
N LEU A 58 -2.37 -4.16 4.92
CA LEU A 58 -1.66 -3.09 5.62
C LEU A 58 -0.14 -3.29 5.58
N TYR A 59 0.33 -4.50 5.85
CA TYR A 59 1.75 -4.83 5.79
C TYR A 59 2.32 -4.62 4.38
N VAL A 60 1.65 -5.13 3.35
CA VAL A 60 2.07 -4.95 1.95
C VAL A 60 2.07 -3.46 1.58
N GLY A 61 1.01 -2.72 1.92
CA GLY A 61 0.92 -1.29 1.61
C GLY A 61 1.98 -0.46 2.31
N LEU A 62 2.14 -0.62 3.63
CA LEU A 62 3.03 0.23 4.44
C LEU A 62 4.49 -0.23 4.38
N VAL A 63 4.76 -1.52 4.55
CA VAL A 63 6.13 -2.05 4.64
C VAL A 63 6.64 -2.39 3.24
N GLY A 64 5.97 -3.29 2.53
CA GLY A 64 6.46 -3.81 1.24
C GLY A 64 6.51 -2.77 0.12
N LEU A 65 5.49 -1.93 0.00
CA LEU A 65 5.41 -0.90 -1.04
C LEU A 65 5.86 0.47 -0.54
N GLY A 66 5.40 0.89 0.64
CA GLY A 66 5.74 2.19 1.21
C GLY A 66 7.20 2.30 1.63
N TYR A 67 7.60 1.48 2.62
CA TYR A 67 8.92 1.58 3.24
C TYR A 67 10.04 0.99 2.37
N GLU A 68 9.81 -0.16 1.75
CA GLU A 68 10.85 -0.87 0.98
C GLU A 68 11.00 -0.35 -0.45
N GLN A 69 9.96 0.23 -1.06
CA GLN A 69 10.02 0.68 -2.46
C GLN A 69 9.87 2.18 -2.64
N ALA A 70 8.83 2.80 -2.09
CA ALA A 70 8.57 4.22 -2.31
C ALA A 70 9.60 5.09 -1.59
N LEU A 71 9.93 4.79 -0.33
CA LEU A 71 10.85 5.61 0.46
C LEU A 71 12.29 5.66 -0.10
N PRO A 72 12.92 4.54 -0.53
CA PRO A 72 14.25 4.59 -1.12
C PRO A 72 14.29 5.34 -2.46
N ARG A 73 13.27 5.16 -3.31
CA ARG A 73 13.14 5.87 -4.60
C ARG A 73 12.97 7.37 -4.39
N LEU A 74 12.10 7.77 -3.46
CA LEU A 74 11.92 9.17 -3.08
C LEU A 74 13.22 9.79 -2.57
N ARG A 75 14.01 9.06 -1.78
CA ARG A 75 15.31 9.53 -1.27
C ARG A 75 16.34 9.74 -2.38
N ARG A 76 16.41 8.83 -3.36
CA ARG A 76 17.32 8.99 -4.53
C ARG A 76 16.97 10.23 -5.35
N LEU A 77 15.70 10.41 -5.67
CA LEU A 77 15.23 11.60 -6.38
C LEU A 77 15.50 12.89 -5.58
N ALA A 78 15.37 12.84 -4.25
CA ALA A 78 15.66 13.99 -3.38
C ALA A 78 17.15 14.28 -3.22
N SER A 79 18.05 13.28 -3.34
CA SER A 79 19.50 13.49 -3.34
C SER A 79 20.06 14.01 -4.66
N GLY A 80 19.25 14.05 -5.72
CA GLY A 80 19.64 14.59 -7.04
C GLY A 80 20.57 13.67 -7.83
N GLU A 81 20.57 12.37 -7.51
CA GLU A 81 21.21 11.31 -8.31
C GLU A 81 20.34 10.83 -9.46
#